data_AF-A0A315X8X5-F1
#
_entry.id   AF-A0A315X8X5-F1
#
_cell.length_a   1.000
_cell.length_b   1.000
_cell.length_c   1.000
_cell.angle_alpha   90.00
_cell.angle_beta   90.00
_cell.angle_gamma   90.00
#
_symmetry.space_group_name_H-M   'P 1'
#
loop_
_entity.id
_entity.type
_entity.pdbx_description
1 polymer ?
#
loop_
_entity_poly.entity_id
_entity_poly.type
_entity_poly.pdbx_seq_one_letter_code
_entity_poly.pdbx_strand_id
1 'polypeptide(L)'
;MFVYSLAGLDIEGETIQDMELPDNETTARLGVYQALARLLAFPDADSHEVAATGGWPERLAHDAKLLAFPFDFGSASIDGSVSQEDFQAEYLRLFEIGDASGPAASLHGGAYTGDRTKRLEEVVRFYEYFGLKASAEDPRPADHLATELEFMKFLTLKEATSASPRLQASFRRAQQDFLERQLLPWLPELVRRTTDLSPMPFWGWAVTTADDFVRTDAAALGAPIS
;
A
#
# COMPACT_ATOMS: atom_id res chain seq x y z
N MET A 1 -5.08 -6.42 19.67
CA MET A 1 -4.05 -7.41 19.32
C MET A 1 -3.79 -7.28 17.83
N PHE A 2 -2.67 -6.66 17.46
CA PHE A 2 -2.25 -6.52 16.06
C PHE A 2 -1.54 -7.80 15.64
N VAL A 3 -2.17 -8.60 14.78
CA VAL A 3 -1.50 -9.74 14.14
C VAL A 3 -0.85 -9.22 12.86
N TYR A 4 0.49 -9.27 12.82
CA TYR A 4 1.27 -8.92 11.64
C TYR A 4 1.31 -10.11 10.69
N SER A 5 0.72 -9.95 9.50
CA SER A 5 0.99 -10.81 8.34
C SER A 5 1.48 -9.93 7.20
N LEU A 6 2.61 -10.30 6.58
CA LEU A 6 3.03 -9.80 5.27
C LEU A 6 2.49 -10.80 4.28
N ALA A 7 1.38 -10.50 3.61
CA ALA A 7 0.75 -11.50 2.78
C ALA A 7 1.60 -11.80 1.53
N GLY A 8 2.48 -10.90 1.06
CA GLY A 8 3.28 -11.10 -0.16
C GLY A 8 4.80 -11.22 0.04
N LEU A 9 5.32 -11.09 1.26
CA LEU A 9 6.77 -11.10 1.53
C LEU A 9 7.09 -11.98 2.77
N ASP A 10 8.04 -12.90 2.62
CA ASP A 10 8.53 -13.74 3.72
C ASP A 10 9.88 -13.24 4.26
N ILE A 11 10.06 -13.34 5.58
CA ILE A 11 11.31 -13.00 6.29
C ILE A 11 12.10 -14.29 6.54
N GLU A 12 13.38 -14.34 6.14
CA GLU A 12 14.24 -15.46 6.52
C GLU A 12 14.58 -15.46 8.03
N GLY A 13 14.17 -16.50 8.75
CA GLY A 13 14.76 -16.88 10.04
C GLY A 13 14.22 -16.18 11.31
N GLU A 14 13.16 -15.37 11.25
CA GLU A 14 12.51 -14.79 12.44
C GLU A 14 11.17 -15.47 12.76
N THR A 15 11.03 -16.01 13.98
CA THR A 15 9.73 -16.44 14.52
C THR A 15 8.95 -15.20 14.98
N ILE A 16 7.76 -14.99 14.42
CA ILE A 16 6.86 -13.87 14.77
C ILE A 16 6.43 -14.04 16.24
N GLN A 17 6.82 -13.09 17.10
CA GLN A 17 6.30 -12.98 18.47
C GLN A 17 5.21 -11.92 18.49
N ASP A 18 4.08 -12.22 19.12
CA ASP A 18 3.06 -11.23 19.45
C ASP A 18 3.70 -10.11 20.27
N MET A 19 3.78 -8.91 19.68
CA MET A 19 4.42 -7.74 20.28
C MET A 19 3.41 -6.62 20.36
N GLU A 20 3.10 -6.19 21.57
CA GLU A 20 2.35 -4.95 21.79
C GLU A 20 3.24 -3.76 21.39
N LEU A 21 2.80 -3.00 20.40
CA LEU A 21 3.46 -1.76 20.02
C LEU A 21 2.76 -0.57 20.67
N PRO A 22 3.51 0.45 21.12
CA PRO A 22 2.91 1.66 21.65
C PRO A 22 2.16 2.43 20.56
N ASP A 23 1.03 3.02 20.92
CA ASP A 23 0.28 3.93 20.07
C ASP A 23 1.08 5.23 19.89
N ASN A 24 1.53 5.51 18.67
CA ASN A 24 2.27 6.70 18.28
C ASN A 24 2.15 6.95 16.76
N GLU A 25 2.84 7.98 16.26
CA GLU A 25 2.83 8.32 14.84
C GLU A 25 3.32 7.18 13.94
N THR A 26 4.35 6.45 14.34
CA THR A 26 4.93 5.37 13.53
C THR A 26 3.97 4.19 13.45
N THR A 27 3.31 3.82 14.56
CA THR A 27 2.30 2.76 14.56
C THR A 27 1.00 3.17 13.87
N ALA A 28 0.66 4.47 13.84
CA ALA A 28 -0.41 4.99 13.00
C ALA A 28 -0.11 4.82 11.50
N ARG A 29 1.09 5.23 11.04
CA ARG A 29 1.55 5.01 9.66
C ARG A 29 1.51 3.53 9.27
N LEU A 30 1.95 2.66 10.18
CA LEU A 30 1.92 1.22 10.00
C LEU A 30 0.50 0.68 9.77
N GLY A 31 -0.47 1.15 10.55
CA GLY A 31 -1.89 0.81 10.38
C GLY A 31 -2.44 1.26 9.03
N VAL A 32 -2.12 2.49 8.61
CA VAL A 32 -2.56 3.03 7.32
C VAL A 32 -1.96 2.23 6.15
N TYR A 33 -0.65 1.95 6.15
CA TYR A 33 -0.03 1.12 5.10
C TYR A 33 -0.63 -0.29 5.04
N GLN A 34 -0.92 -0.90 6.19
CA GLN A 34 -1.61 -2.19 6.23
C GLN A 34 -3.02 -2.12 5.61
N ALA A 35 -3.80 -1.09 5.93
CA ALA A 35 -5.14 -0.91 5.38
C ALA A 35 -5.10 -0.64 3.87
N LEU A 36 -4.20 0.22 3.40
CA LEU A 36 -4.03 0.52 1.97
C LEU A 36 -3.58 -0.70 1.17
N ALA A 37 -2.63 -1.47 1.68
CA ALA A 37 -2.18 -2.71 1.02
C ALA A 37 -3.34 -3.69 0.82
N ARG A 38 -4.22 -3.80 1.82
CA ARG A 38 -5.39 -4.67 1.75
C ARG A 38 -6.47 -4.12 0.81
N LEU A 39 -6.71 -2.80 0.84
CA LEU A 39 -7.67 -2.11 -0.02
C LEU A 39 -7.35 -2.27 -1.51
N LEU A 40 -6.06 -2.29 -1.85
CA LEU A 40 -5.55 -2.36 -3.23
C LEU A 40 -5.12 -3.76 -3.66
N ALA A 41 -5.35 -4.77 -2.82
CA ALA A 41 -5.25 -6.17 -3.24
C ALA A 41 -6.55 -6.60 -3.94
N PHE A 42 -6.52 -7.76 -4.59
CA PHE A 42 -7.73 -8.34 -5.18
C PHE A 42 -8.84 -8.46 -4.11
N PRO A 43 -10.04 -7.90 -4.37
CA PRO A 43 -11.08 -7.82 -3.36
C PRO A 43 -11.73 -9.19 -3.15
N ASP A 44 -11.76 -9.65 -1.90
CA ASP A 44 -12.50 -10.81 -1.46
C ASP A 44 -13.81 -10.42 -0.76
N ALA A 45 -14.48 -11.39 -0.14
CA ALA A 45 -15.78 -11.19 0.50
C ALA A 45 -15.70 -10.13 1.62
N ASP A 46 -14.69 -10.19 2.49
CA ASP A 46 -14.50 -9.23 3.58
C ASP A 46 -14.28 -7.82 3.03
N SER A 47 -13.46 -7.68 1.99
CA SER A 47 -13.18 -6.37 1.38
C SER A 47 -14.42 -5.73 0.74
N HIS A 48 -15.28 -6.57 0.15
CA HIS A 48 -16.57 -6.16 -0.40
C HIS A 48 -17.55 -5.73 0.71
N GLU A 49 -17.66 -6.49 1.80
CA GLU A 49 -18.53 -6.14 2.93
C GLU A 49 -18.13 -4.80 3.56
N VAL A 50 -16.83 -4.58 3.76
CA VAL A 50 -16.31 -3.31 4.28
C VAL A 50 -16.57 -2.16 3.31
N ALA A 51 -16.50 -2.39 1.99
CA ALA A 51 -16.84 -1.38 0.99
C ALA A 51 -18.33 -1.05 0.98
N ALA A 52 -19.21 -2.04 1.11
CA ALA A 52 -20.66 -1.85 1.12
C ALA A 52 -21.16 -1.08 2.35
N THR A 53 -20.44 -1.24 3.48
CA THR A 53 -20.76 -0.55 4.75
C THR A 53 -20.08 0.81 4.88
N GLY A 54 -19.19 1.19 3.95
CA GLY A 54 -18.40 2.43 4.04
C GLY A 54 -17.31 2.38 5.11
N GLY A 55 -16.92 1.19 5.57
CA GLY A 55 -15.97 1.00 6.66
C GLY A 55 -14.51 1.29 6.29
N TRP A 56 -14.17 1.37 4.99
CA TRP A 56 -12.80 1.62 4.54
C TRP A 56 -12.25 3.01 4.96
N PRO A 57 -12.92 4.13 4.64
CA PRO A 57 -12.52 5.44 5.16
C PRO A 57 -12.48 5.51 6.69
N GLU A 58 -13.46 4.90 7.38
CA GLU A 58 -13.51 4.89 8.86
C GLU A 58 -12.30 4.15 9.46
N ARG A 59 -11.94 3.02 8.87
CA ARG A 59 -10.77 2.23 9.27
C ARG A 59 -9.48 3.02 9.07
N LEU A 60 -9.30 3.63 7.90
CA LEU A 60 -8.13 4.46 7.60
C LEU A 60 -8.03 5.67 8.54
N ALA A 61 -9.15 6.37 8.76
CA ALA A 61 -9.20 7.50 9.68
C ALA A 61 -8.92 7.09 11.13
N HIS A 62 -9.35 5.89 11.54
CA HIS A 62 -9.01 5.34 12.85
C HIS A 62 -7.51 5.10 12.99
N ASP A 63 -6.90 4.43 12.01
CA ASP A 63 -5.48 4.09 12.03
C ASP A 63 -4.60 5.37 11.94
N ALA A 64 -5.10 6.43 11.30
CA ALA A 64 -4.40 7.69 11.12
C ALA A 64 -4.48 8.69 12.30
N LYS A 65 -5.17 8.36 13.39
CA LYS A 65 -5.43 9.31 14.51
C LYS A 65 -4.20 9.97 15.10
N LEU A 66 -3.05 9.29 15.07
CA LEU A 66 -1.80 9.74 15.67
C LEU A 66 -0.75 10.18 14.65
N LEU A 67 -1.12 10.32 13.37
CA LEU A 67 -0.21 10.89 12.37
C LEU A 67 0.24 12.28 12.79
N ALA A 68 1.49 12.62 12.47
CA ALA A 68 2.05 13.96 12.71
C ALA A 68 1.42 15.05 11.83
N PHE A 69 0.58 14.65 10.87
CA PHE A 69 -0.12 15.54 9.94
C PHE A 69 -1.60 15.15 9.88
N PRO A 70 -2.50 16.13 9.69
CA PRO A 70 -3.90 15.83 9.41
C PRO A 70 -4.01 15.18 8.02
N PHE A 71 -4.79 14.12 7.92
CA PHE A 71 -5.12 13.47 6.66
C PHE A 71 -6.61 13.14 6.63
N ASP A 72 -7.29 13.56 5.57
CA ASP A 72 -8.72 13.29 5.38
C ASP A 72 -8.88 12.19 4.35
N PHE A 73 -9.47 11.06 4.77
CA PHE A 73 -9.77 9.94 3.88
C PHE A 73 -11.12 10.11 3.17
N GLY A 74 -11.86 11.17 3.48
CA GLY A 74 -13.17 11.45 2.88
C GLY A 74 -14.19 10.36 3.17
N SER A 75 -15.06 10.11 2.19
CA SER A 75 -16.10 9.09 2.25
C SER A 75 -16.11 8.28 0.96
N ALA A 76 -16.20 6.96 1.08
CA ALA A 76 -16.34 6.05 -0.03
C ALA A 76 -17.08 4.79 0.42
N SER A 77 -18.04 4.40 -0.40
CA SER A 77 -18.76 3.13 -0.28
C SER A 77 -19.21 2.68 -1.66
N ILE A 78 -19.59 1.42 -1.77
CA ILE A 78 -20.37 0.92 -2.91
C ILE A 78 -21.85 0.89 -2.52
N ASP A 79 -22.73 0.96 -3.53
CA ASP A 79 -24.15 0.74 -3.29
C ASP A 79 -24.38 -0.71 -2.82
N GLY A 80 -25.26 -0.90 -1.82
CA GLY A 80 -25.51 -2.22 -1.24
C GLY A 80 -26.10 -3.25 -2.20
N SER A 81 -26.55 -2.83 -3.39
CA SER A 81 -26.97 -3.73 -4.48
C SER A 81 -25.82 -4.27 -5.33
N VAL A 82 -24.61 -3.71 -5.24
CA VAL A 82 -23.44 -4.18 -5.99
C VAL A 82 -23.01 -5.53 -5.42
N SER A 83 -23.09 -6.58 -6.24
CA SER A 83 -22.66 -7.91 -5.85
C SER A 83 -21.14 -7.98 -5.69
N GLN A 84 -20.64 -8.98 -4.94
CA GLN A 84 -19.21 -9.24 -4.86
C GLN A 84 -18.60 -9.51 -6.25
N GLU A 85 -19.33 -10.23 -7.12
CA GLU A 85 -18.88 -10.55 -8.47
C GLU A 85 -18.75 -9.28 -9.33
N ASP A 86 -19.70 -8.35 -9.26
CA ASP A 86 -19.63 -7.08 -10.00
C ASP A 86 -18.50 -6.19 -9.49
N PHE A 87 -18.27 -6.19 -8.17
CA PHE A 87 -17.16 -5.45 -7.55
C PHE A 87 -15.79 -6.00 -7.98
N GLN A 88 -15.64 -7.32 -8.02
CA GLN A 88 -14.45 -8.00 -8.54
C GLN A 88 -14.29 -7.79 -10.05
N ALA A 89 -15.37 -7.86 -10.82
CA ALA A 89 -15.34 -7.63 -12.26
C ALA A 89 -14.85 -6.23 -12.62
N GLU A 90 -15.24 -5.22 -11.84
CA GLU A 90 -14.74 -3.86 -12.00
C GLU A 90 -13.26 -3.75 -11.64
N TYR A 91 -12.80 -4.36 -10.55
CA TYR A 91 -11.37 -4.43 -10.23
C TYR A 91 -10.58 -5.05 -11.39
N LEU A 92 -11.04 -6.21 -11.90
CA LEU A 92 -10.40 -6.89 -13.02
C LEU A 92 -10.38 -6.01 -14.28
N ARG A 93 -11.50 -5.34 -14.60
CA ARG A 93 -11.61 -4.44 -15.75
C ARG A 93 -10.63 -3.28 -15.69
N LEU A 94 -10.39 -2.73 -14.50
CA LEU A 94 -9.52 -1.57 -14.31
C LEU A 94 -8.03 -1.99 -14.28
N PHE A 95 -7.71 -3.03 -13.51
CA PHE A 95 -6.36 -3.25 -13.01
C PHE A 95 -5.65 -4.48 -13.57
N GLU A 96 -6.39 -5.46 -14.11
CA GLU A 96 -5.82 -6.78 -14.47
C GLU A 96 -6.04 -7.15 -15.94
N ILE A 97 -7.23 -6.86 -16.48
CA ILE A 97 -7.62 -7.23 -17.85
C ILE A 97 -7.34 -6.05 -18.79
N GLY A 98 -6.65 -6.33 -19.90
CA GLY A 98 -6.35 -5.34 -20.93
C GLY A 98 -5.99 -5.95 -22.27
N ASP A 99 -5.37 -5.15 -23.13
CA ASP A 99 -4.93 -5.59 -24.46
C ASP A 99 -3.50 -6.17 -24.44
N ALA A 100 -2.86 -6.28 -25.61
CA ALA A 100 -1.49 -6.78 -25.73
C ALA A 100 -0.44 -5.99 -24.90
N SER A 101 -0.78 -4.77 -24.47
CA SER A 101 0.04 -3.88 -23.65
C SER A 101 -0.28 -3.99 -22.16
N GLY A 102 -1.27 -4.81 -21.78
CA GLY A 102 -1.75 -4.98 -20.41
C GLY A 102 -2.95 -4.08 -20.06
N PRO A 103 -3.41 -4.11 -18.79
CA PRO A 103 -4.51 -3.30 -18.30
C PRO A 103 -4.20 -1.81 -18.37
N ALA A 104 -5.20 -1.02 -18.74
CA ALA A 104 -5.05 0.42 -18.95
C ALA A 104 -4.59 1.15 -17.67
N ALA A 105 -5.08 0.74 -16.50
CA ALA A 105 -4.69 1.29 -15.21
C ALA A 105 -3.98 0.25 -14.33
N SER A 106 -3.05 -0.54 -14.87
CA SER A 106 -2.32 -1.58 -14.13
C SER A 106 -1.87 -1.15 -12.72
N LEU A 107 -2.00 -2.04 -11.72
CA LEU A 107 -1.44 -1.81 -10.38
C LEU A 107 0.06 -2.14 -10.27
N HIS A 108 0.71 -2.44 -11.40
CA HIS A 108 2.14 -2.71 -11.45
C HIS A 108 2.91 -1.44 -11.80
N GLY A 109 3.81 -1.01 -10.91
CA GLY A 109 4.63 0.16 -11.18
C GLY A 109 5.45 0.05 -12.47
N GLY A 110 5.81 -1.18 -12.88
CA GLY A 110 6.49 -1.46 -14.15
C GLY A 110 5.74 -1.00 -15.40
N ALA A 111 4.40 -0.95 -15.35
CA ALA A 111 3.54 -0.54 -16.48
C ALA A 111 3.60 0.96 -16.80
N TYR A 112 4.22 1.75 -15.94
CA TYR A 112 4.33 3.21 -16.06
C TYR A 112 5.74 3.68 -16.41
N THR A 113 6.64 2.73 -16.68
CA THR A 113 8.04 3.01 -17.00
C THR A 113 8.38 2.53 -18.40
N GLY A 114 9.38 3.16 -19.04
CA GLY A 114 9.89 2.71 -20.34
C GLY A 114 10.73 1.43 -20.26
N ASP A 115 11.10 0.98 -19.06
CA ASP A 115 11.94 -0.21 -18.82
C ASP A 115 11.44 -0.99 -17.59
N ARG A 116 10.43 -1.83 -17.83
CA ARG A 116 9.78 -2.66 -16.80
C ARG A 116 10.77 -3.59 -16.11
N THR A 117 11.70 -4.18 -16.85
CA THR A 117 12.68 -5.13 -16.31
C THR A 117 13.59 -4.43 -15.31
N LYS A 118 14.16 -3.28 -15.69
CA LYS A 118 15.03 -2.52 -14.80
C LYS A 118 14.29 -2.07 -13.54
N ARG A 119 13.05 -1.59 -13.66
CA ARG A 119 12.26 -1.21 -12.49
C ARG A 119 12.03 -2.41 -11.55
N LEU A 120 11.64 -3.55 -12.09
CA LEU A 120 11.42 -4.75 -11.29
C LEU A 120 12.70 -5.19 -10.57
N GLU A 121 13.85 -5.15 -11.25
CA GLU A 121 15.16 -5.42 -10.63
C GLU A 121 15.48 -4.45 -9.50
N GLU A 122 15.19 -3.16 -9.66
CA GLU A 122 15.41 -2.15 -8.61
C GLU A 122 14.52 -2.42 -7.38
N VAL A 123 13.23 -2.72 -7.58
CA VAL A 123 12.29 -3.06 -6.50
C VAL A 123 12.72 -4.34 -5.78
N VAL A 124 13.08 -5.39 -6.51
CA VAL A 124 13.54 -6.66 -5.91
C VAL A 124 14.81 -6.45 -5.09
N ARG A 125 15.78 -5.65 -5.59
CA ARG A 125 17.00 -5.32 -4.83
C ARG A 125 16.71 -4.55 -3.54
N PHE A 126 15.66 -3.73 -3.52
CA PHE A 126 15.19 -3.09 -2.28
C PHE A 126 14.75 -4.15 -1.27
N TYR A 127 13.95 -5.12 -1.68
CA TYR A 127 13.46 -6.18 -0.79
C TYR A 127 14.59 -7.07 -0.29
N GLU A 128 15.49 -7.50 -1.18
CA GLU A 128 16.64 -8.33 -0.84
C GLU A 128 17.61 -7.65 0.14
N TYR A 129 17.77 -6.33 0.04
CA TYR A 129 18.59 -5.57 1.01
C TYR A 129 18.09 -5.71 2.46
N PHE A 130 16.79 -5.91 2.64
CA PHE A 130 16.18 -6.16 3.96
C PHE A 130 15.96 -7.65 4.27
N GLY A 131 16.49 -8.55 3.43
CA GLY A 131 16.36 -9.99 3.60
C GLY A 131 14.96 -10.54 3.29
N LEU A 132 14.14 -9.78 2.55
CA LEU A 132 12.81 -10.21 2.14
C LEU A 132 12.89 -10.95 0.80
N LYS A 133 12.06 -11.98 0.67
CA LYS A 133 11.84 -12.72 -0.58
C LYS A 133 10.36 -12.77 -0.90
N ALA A 134 10.05 -12.96 -2.18
CA ALA A 134 8.68 -13.22 -2.60
C ALA A 134 8.14 -14.44 -1.86
N SER A 135 6.92 -14.33 -1.32
CA SER A 135 6.29 -15.46 -0.63
C SER A 135 6.00 -16.59 -1.62
N ALA A 136 6.24 -17.83 -1.17
CA ALA A 136 5.87 -19.01 -1.94
C ALA A 136 4.36 -19.30 -1.87
N GLU A 137 3.67 -18.82 -0.82
CA GLU A 137 2.24 -19.08 -0.58
C GLU A 137 1.33 -18.08 -1.30
N ASP A 138 1.79 -16.84 -1.44
CA ASP A 138 1.10 -15.77 -2.19
C ASP A 138 2.12 -15.03 -3.08
N PRO A 139 2.38 -15.53 -4.30
CA PRO A 139 3.42 -15.02 -5.19
C PRO A 139 2.96 -13.76 -5.95
N ARG A 140 2.40 -12.77 -5.24
CA ARG A 140 2.11 -11.46 -5.82
C ARG A 140 3.40 -10.83 -6.37
N PRO A 141 3.38 -10.28 -7.59
CA PRO A 141 4.57 -9.66 -8.17
C PRO A 141 5.14 -8.55 -7.29
N ALA A 142 6.47 -8.43 -7.28
CA ALA A 142 7.20 -7.50 -6.42
C ALA A 142 6.82 -6.03 -6.68
N ASP A 143 6.48 -5.69 -7.94
CA ASP A 143 6.12 -4.34 -8.37
C ASP A 143 4.60 -4.05 -8.31
N HIS A 144 3.80 -4.98 -7.78
CA HIS A 144 2.38 -4.73 -7.53
C HIS A 144 2.20 -3.75 -6.37
N LEU A 145 1.29 -2.78 -6.50
CA LEU A 145 1.09 -1.71 -5.50
C LEU A 145 0.85 -2.25 -4.09
N ALA A 146 -0.04 -3.23 -3.93
CA ALA A 146 -0.27 -3.86 -2.64
C ALA A 146 1.02 -4.43 -2.01
N THR A 147 1.94 -5.00 -2.81
CA THR A 147 3.22 -5.52 -2.36
C THR A 147 4.17 -4.39 -1.96
N GLU A 148 4.27 -3.33 -2.77
CA GLU A 148 5.08 -2.14 -2.44
C GLU A 148 4.57 -1.46 -1.13
N LEU A 149 3.25 -1.45 -0.88
CA LEU A 149 2.64 -0.95 0.35
C LEU A 149 2.87 -1.87 1.56
N GLU A 150 2.88 -3.19 1.37
CA GLU A 150 3.28 -4.15 2.41
C GLU A 150 4.76 -3.99 2.78
N PHE A 151 5.61 -3.67 1.81
CA PHE A 151 7.00 -3.34 2.10
C PHE A 151 7.13 -2.05 2.92
N MET A 152 6.32 -1.03 2.63
CA MET A 152 6.25 0.17 3.48
C MET A 152 5.80 -0.17 4.91
N LYS A 153 4.75 -0.98 5.06
CA LYS A 153 4.33 -1.54 6.36
C LYS A 153 5.50 -2.23 7.07
N PHE A 154 6.26 -3.08 6.38
CA PHE A 154 7.44 -3.75 6.96
C PHE A 154 8.49 -2.75 7.46
N LEU A 155 8.86 -1.76 6.65
CA LEU A 155 9.86 -0.77 7.05
C LEU A 155 9.39 0.07 8.25
N THR A 156 8.11 0.46 8.28
CA THR A 156 7.51 1.19 9.40
C THR A 156 7.46 0.33 10.66
N LEU A 157 7.20 -0.97 10.55
CA LEU A 157 7.29 -1.90 11.68
C LEU A 157 8.72 -2.00 12.21
N LYS A 158 9.71 -2.11 11.32
CA LYS A 158 11.13 -2.15 11.72
C LYS A 158 11.58 -0.82 12.34
N GLU A 159 11.04 0.33 11.92
CA GLU A 159 11.19 1.62 12.62
C GLU A 159 10.61 1.54 14.03
N ALA A 160 9.34 1.15 14.19
CA ALA A 160 8.63 1.11 15.47
C ALA A 160 9.28 0.15 16.50
N THR A 161 9.94 -0.90 16.03
CA THR A 161 10.50 -1.98 16.86
C THR A 161 12.01 -1.89 17.06
N SER A 162 12.67 -0.94 16.39
CA SER A 162 14.11 -0.77 16.48
C SER A 162 14.54 -0.30 17.87
N ALA A 163 15.49 -1.03 18.46
CA ALA A 163 15.99 -0.78 19.82
C ALA A 163 16.89 0.47 19.97
N SER A 164 17.31 1.12 18.86
CA SER A 164 18.14 2.33 18.93
C SER A 164 17.65 3.43 17.99
N PRO A 165 17.77 4.72 18.38
CA PRO A 165 17.41 5.85 17.53
C PRO A 165 18.13 5.88 16.18
N ARG A 166 19.37 5.36 16.13
CA ARG A 166 20.14 5.28 14.88
C ARG A 166 19.52 4.33 13.86
N LEU A 167 19.04 3.17 14.33
CA LEU A 167 18.35 2.19 13.46
C LEU A 167 16.97 2.70 13.05
N GLN A 168 16.22 3.29 13.98
CA GLN A 168 14.94 3.96 13.69
C GLN A 168 15.12 4.99 12.56
N ALA A 169 16.10 5.89 12.68
CA ALA A 169 16.40 6.89 11.66
C ALA A 169 16.90 6.29 10.33
N SER A 170 17.43 5.06 10.34
CA SER A 170 17.85 4.37 9.11
C SER A 170 16.66 3.76 8.38
N PHE A 171 15.72 3.13 9.10
CA PHE A 171 14.46 2.64 8.53
C PHE A 171 13.58 3.80 8.06
N ARG A 172 13.53 4.91 8.79
CA ARG A 172 12.82 6.13 8.36
C ARG A 172 13.37 6.68 7.04
N ARG A 173 14.69 6.71 6.87
CA ARG A 173 15.34 7.10 5.61
C ARG A 173 15.06 6.12 4.47
N ALA A 174 15.06 4.82 4.76
CA ALA A 174 14.73 3.81 3.76
C ALA A 174 13.28 3.94 3.28
N GLN A 175 12.33 4.24 4.18
CA GLN A 175 10.95 4.54 3.84
C GLN A 175 10.85 5.73 2.89
N GLN A 176 11.51 6.84 3.21
CA GLN A 176 11.53 8.02 2.35
C GLN A 176 12.10 7.70 0.96
N ASP A 177 13.26 7.02 0.91
CA ASP A 177 13.92 6.68 -0.36
C ASP A 177 13.05 5.75 -1.23
N PHE A 178 12.36 4.79 -0.62
CA PHE A 178 11.43 3.91 -1.33
C PHE A 178 10.21 4.65 -1.85
N LEU A 179 9.57 5.51 -1.04
CA LEU A 179 8.42 6.31 -1.48
C LEU A 179 8.79 7.22 -2.66
N GLU A 180 9.93 7.94 -2.56
CA GLU A 180 10.37 8.88 -3.60
C GLU A 180 10.78 8.20 -4.90
N ARG A 181 11.43 7.03 -4.82
CA ARG A 181 11.99 6.36 -6.00
C ARG A 181 11.07 5.32 -6.61
N GLN A 182 10.28 4.62 -5.80
CA GLN A 182 9.49 3.48 -6.25
C GLN A 182 8.01 3.84 -6.37
N LEU A 183 7.37 4.46 -5.39
CA LEU A 183 5.92 4.71 -5.43
C LEU A 183 5.50 6.02 -6.10
N LEU A 184 6.06 7.16 -5.67
CA LEU A 184 5.66 8.49 -6.16
C LEU A 184 5.80 8.73 -7.67
N PRO A 185 6.77 8.12 -8.40
CA PRO A 185 6.93 8.40 -9.82
C PRO A 185 5.76 7.97 -10.71
N TRP A 186 4.90 7.06 -10.25
CA TRP A 186 3.90 6.43 -11.10
C TRP A 186 2.46 6.49 -10.56
N LEU A 187 2.26 6.62 -9.24
CA LEU A 187 0.93 6.73 -8.64
C LEU A 187 0.05 7.85 -9.25
N PRO A 188 0.55 9.05 -9.58
CA PRO A 188 -0.28 10.08 -10.21
C PRO A 188 -0.83 9.65 -11.57
N GLU A 189 -0.04 8.89 -12.34
CA GLU A 189 -0.45 8.38 -13.64
C GLU A 189 -1.43 7.21 -13.48
N LEU A 190 -1.27 6.35 -12.47
CA LEU A 190 -2.30 5.36 -12.09
C LEU A 190 -3.64 6.03 -11.80
N VAL A 191 -3.66 7.08 -10.98
CA VAL A 191 -4.88 7.84 -10.64
C VAL A 191 -5.53 8.41 -11.89
N ARG A 192 -4.73 9.05 -12.75
CA ARG A 192 -5.20 9.63 -14.02
C ARG A 192 -5.82 8.56 -14.92
N ARG A 193 -5.12 7.45 -15.17
CA ARG A 193 -5.62 6.37 -16.02
C ARG A 193 -6.86 5.69 -15.44
N THR A 194 -6.92 5.50 -14.13
CA THR A 194 -8.10 4.94 -13.47
C THR A 194 -9.30 5.85 -13.66
N THR A 195 -9.12 7.16 -13.49
CA THR A 195 -10.18 8.17 -13.66
C THR A 195 -10.70 8.21 -15.10
N ASP A 196 -9.82 8.14 -16.10
CA ASP A 196 -10.19 8.14 -17.53
C ASP A 196 -11.07 6.94 -17.90
N LEU A 197 -10.98 5.83 -17.16
CA LEU A 197 -11.78 4.61 -17.37
C LEU A 197 -13.19 4.68 -16.77
N SER A 198 -13.58 5.84 -16.23
CA SER A 198 -14.88 6.06 -15.56
C SER A 198 -15.18 4.96 -14.55
N PRO A 199 -14.36 4.83 -13.51
CA PRO A 199 -14.44 3.72 -12.56
C PRO A 199 -15.71 3.87 -11.72
N MET A 200 -16.13 2.79 -11.07
CA MET A 200 -16.94 2.94 -9.86
C MET A 200 -16.26 3.95 -8.92
N PRO A 201 -17.01 4.90 -8.30
CA PRO A 201 -16.41 5.95 -7.46
C PRO A 201 -15.47 5.42 -6.37
N PHE A 202 -15.80 4.24 -5.81
CA PHE A 202 -14.97 3.56 -4.83
C PHE A 202 -13.53 3.29 -5.32
N TRP A 203 -13.34 2.77 -6.54
CA TRP A 203 -12.01 2.46 -7.04
C TRP A 203 -11.21 3.72 -7.41
N GLY A 204 -11.89 4.75 -7.91
CA GLY A 204 -11.27 6.07 -8.09
C GLY A 204 -10.79 6.67 -6.76
N TRP A 205 -11.60 6.56 -5.71
CA TRP A 205 -11.23 6.95 -4.35
C TRP A 205 -10.05 6.13 -3.82
N ALA A 206 -10.03 4.81 -4.00
CA ALA A 206 -9.00 3.93 -3.47
C ALA A 206 -7.60 4.29 -4.00
N VAL A 207 -7.45 4.48 -5.32
CA VAL A 207 -6.16 4.84 -5.93
C VAL A 207 -5.74 6.27 -5.59
N THR A 208 -6.70 7.21 -5.52
CA THR A 208 -6.42 8.61 -5.16
C THR A 208 -5.95 8.71 -3.72
N THR A 209 -6.62 8.00 -2.81
CA THR A 209 -6.25 7.94 -1.39
C THR A 209 -4.83 7.42 -1.20
N ALA A 210 -4.43 6.41 -1.97
CA ALA A 210 -3.07 5.88 -1.91
C ALA A 210 -2.02 6.87 -2.43
N ASP A 211 -2.26 7.55 -3.57
CA ASP A 211 -1.36 8.61 -4.08
C ASP A 211 -1.21 9.76 -3.07
N ASP A 212 -2.33 10.27 -2.58
CA ASP A 212 -2.35 11.41 -1.65
C ASP A 212 -1.66 11.05 -0.32
N PHE A 213 -1.92 9.86 0.22
CA PHE A 213 -1.28 9.41 1.45
C PHE A 213 0.22 9.22 1.27
N VAL A 214 0.65 8.51 0.22
CA VAL A 214 2.09 8.29 -0.07
C VAL A 214 2.81 9.63 -0.27
N ARG A 215 2.21 10.59 -0.97
CA ARG A 215 2.76 11.94 -1.16
C ARG A 215 2.89 12.69 0.16
N THR A 216 1.85 12.66 0.98
CA THR A 216 1.84 13.38 2.26
C THR A 216 2.83 12.76 3.24
N ASP A 217 2.89 11.43 3.30
CA ASP A 217 3.81 10.71 4.16
C ASP A 217 5.27 10.94 3.76
N ALA A 218 5.60 10.88 2.46
CA ALA A 218 6.94 11.19 1.97
C ALA A 218 7.39 12.61 2.35
N ALA A 219 6.50 13.59 2.23
CA ALA A 219 6.77 14.96 2.63
C ALA A 219 7.01 15.08 4.16
N ALA A 220 6.23 14.37 4.97
CA ALA A 220 6.38 14.36 6.43
C ALA A 220 7.67 13.63 6.88
N LEU A 221 8.08 12.57 6.18
CA LEU A 221 9.33 11.86 6.43
C LEU A 221 10.57 12.72 6.11
N GLY A 222 10.49 13.51 5.04
CA GLY A 222 11.57 14.41 4.59
C GLY A 222 11.68 15.72 5.38
N ALA A 223 10.67 16.06 6.19
CA ALA A 223 10.69 17.25 7.03
C ALA A 223 11.68 17.07 8.22
N PRO A 224 12.40 18.12 8.65
CA PRO A 224 13.22 18.07 9.85
C PRO A 224 12.36 17.74 11.07
N ILE A 225 12.79 16.79 11.90
CA ILE A 225 12.16 16.52 13.20
C ILE A 225 12.32 17.81 14.05
N SER A 226 11.19 18.44 14.39
CA SER A 226 11.16 19.67 15.20
C SER A 226 11.48 19.40 16.67
#